data_AF-A0A3N0A4J1-F1
#
_entry.id   AF-A0A3N0A4J1-F1
#
_cell.length_a   1.000
_cell.length_b   1.000
_cell.length_c   1.000
_cell.angle_alpha   90.00
_cell.angle_beta   90.00
_cell.angle_gamma   90.00
#
_symmetry.space_group_name_H-M   'P 1'
#
loop_
_entity.id
_entity.type
_entity.pdbx_description
1 polymer ?
#
loop_
_entity_poly.entity_id
_entity_poly.type
_entity_poly.pdbx_seq_one_letter_code
_entity_poly.pdbx_strand_id
1 'polypeptide(L)'
;MSPRAQDLKDVYFMFRCTKDRHDNCIPMRNAAMHSSESILQAYTTNIELDGDRYCVTGKALVKAGELGKFKDGLRKIRSKSIHPTRVKHLKILVGQ
;
A
#
# COMPACT_ATOMS: atom_id res chain seq x y z
N MET A 1 -0.97 -26.17 -23.02
CA MET A 1 -1.04 -25.90 -21.57
C MET A 1 -0.73 -24.42 -21.36
N SER A 2 -1.71 -23.63 -20.92
CA SER A 2 -1.55 -22.18 -20.72
C SER A 2 -0.60 -21.92 -19.54
N PRO A 3 0.36 -20.97 -19.63
CA PRO A 3 1.28 -20.69 -18.53
C PRO A 3 0.50 -20.10 -17.33
N ARG A 4 0.22 -20.97 -16.35
CA ARG A 4 0.10 -20.71 -14.91
C ARG A 4 -0.48 -19.34 -14.51
N ALA A 5 -1.81 -19.28 -14.39
CA ALA A 5 -2.48 -18.40 -13.45
C ALA A 5 -2.23 -18.78 -11.96
N GLN A 6 -1.15 -19.50 -11.64
CA GLN A 6 -1.04 -20.34 -10.44
C GLN A 6 -0.20 -19.77 -9.28
N ASP A 7 0.29 -18.53 -9.33
CA ASP A 7 1.11 -17.98 -8.22
C ASP A 7 0.75 -16.54 -7.82
N LEU A 8 -0.47 -16.07 -8.13
CA LEU A 8 -0.94 -14.79 -7.62
C LEU A 8 -1.46 -14.95 -6.18
N LYS A 9 -1.07 -14.03 -5.32
CA LYS A 9 -1.56 -13.90 -3.95
C LYS A 9 -2.36 -12.61 -3.81
N ASP A 10 -3.52 -12.71 -3.17
CA ASP A 10 -4.22 -11.54 -2.65
C ASP A 10 -3.35 -10.89 -1.57
N VAL A 11 -3.07 -9.61 -1.72
CA VAL A 11 -2.30 -8.83 -0.76
C VAL A 11 -3.13 -7.65 -0.32
N TYR A 12 -3.40 -7.56 0.98
CA TYR A 12 -4.03 -6.42 1.60
C TYR A 12 -2.95 -5.62 2.31
N PHE A 13 -2.91 -4.32 2.08
CA PHE A 13 -1.94 -3.46 2.71
C PHE A 13 -2.62 -2.28 3.38
N MET A 14 -1.98 -1.78 4.43
CA MET A 14 -2.32 -0.51 5.05
C MET A 14 -1.04 0.21 5.45
N PHE A 15 -1.01 1.53 5.26
CA PHE A 15 0.12 2.33 5.72
C PHE A 15 -0.29 3.59 6.43
N ARG A 16 0.49 3.94 7.46
CA ARG A 16 0.50 5.24 8.13
C ARG A 16 1.45 6.15 7.38
N CYS A 17 1.02 7.36 7.06
CA CYS A 17 1.90 8.36 6.49
C CYS A 17 2.61 9.17 7.58
N THR A 18 3.63 9.93 7.21
CA THR A 18 4.46 10.75 8.12
C THR A 18 3.77 12.02 8.61
N LYS A 19 2.54 12.31 8.17
CA LYS A 19 1.78 13.44 8.67
C LYS A 19 1.38 13.22 10.12
N ASP A 20 1.48 14.27 10.93
CA ASP A 20 1.02 14.25 12.32
C ASP A 20 -0.51 14.32 12.40
N ARG A 21 -1.12 15.05 11.46
CA ARG A 21 -2.58 15.16 11.34
C ARG A 21 -3.11 14.22 10.26
N HIS A 22 -4.25 13.61 10.58
CA HIS A 22 -4.99 12.75 9.66
C HIS A 22 -5.94 13.55 8.77
N ASP A 23 -5.44 14.61 8.14
CA ASP A 23 -6.17 15.43 7.18
C ASP A 23 -5.69 15.11 5.75
N ASN A 24 -6.61 15.07 4.79
CA ASN A 24 -6.31 14.92 3.36
C ASN A 24 -5.20 13.89 2.99
N CYS A 25 -5.51 12.60 3.14
CA CYS A 25 -4.59 11.50 2.77
C CYS A 25 -4.70 11.07 1.29
N ILE A 26 -5.50 11.79 0.48
CA ILE A 26 -5.74 11.49 -0.93
C ILE A 26 -4.43 11.45 -1.75
N PRO A 27 -3.47 12.38 -1.59
CA PRO A 27 -2.22 12.34 -2.35
C PRO A 27 -1.42 11.06 -2.12
N MET A 28 -1.42 10.52 -0.90
CA MET A 28 -0.75 9.27 -0.58
C MET A 28 -1.47 8.06 -1.16
N ARG A 29 -2.81 8.06 -1.13
CA ARG A 29 -3.62 7.03 -1.80
C ARG A 29 -3.36 6.99 -3.30
N ASN A 30 -3.32 8.16 -3.95
CA ASN A 30 -3.02 8.26 -5.39
C ASN A 30 -1.58 7.82 -5.69
N ALA A 31 -0.62 8.22 -4.84
CA ALA A 31 0.77 7.77 -4.99
C ALA A 31 0.90 6.25 -4.85
N ALA A 32 0.11 5.62 -3.99
CA ALA A 32 0.04 4.17 -3.88
C ALA A 32 -0.48 3.53 -5.18
N MET A 33 -1.64 3.98 -5.68
CA MET A 33 -2.21 3.47 -6.95
C MET A 33 -1.22 3.58 -8.13
N HIS A 34 -0.42 4.65 -8.19
CA HIS A 34 0.57 4.85 -9.25
C HIS A 34 1.91 4.13 -9.00
N SER A 35 2.12 3.53 -7.83
CA SER A 35 3.41 2.90 -7.49
C SER A 35 3.56 1.49 -8.08
N SER A 36 2.45 0.82 -8.41
CA SER A 36 2.45 -0.57 -8.86
C SER A 36 1.13 -0.91 -9.55
N GLU A 37 1.20 -1.48 -10.75
CA GLU A 37 0.05 -1.98 -11.50
C GLU A 37 -0.66 -3.15 -10.80
N SER A 38 0.05 -3.87 -9.91
CA SER A 38 -0.54 -4.91 -9.07
C SER A 38 -1.62 -4.41 -8.10
N ILE A 39 -1.67 -3.10 -7.79
CA ILE A 39 -2.66 -2.54 -6.86
C ILE A 39 -3.97 -2.34 -7.60
N LEU A 40 -4.99 -3.07 -7.19
CA LEU A 40 -6.32 -3.03 -7.80
C LEU A 40 -7.16 -1.87 -7.27
N GLN A 41 -7.03 -1.60 -5.97
CA GLN A 41 -7.82 -0.58 -5.29
C GLN A 41 -7.09 -0.08 -4.05
N ALA A 42 -7.25 1.21 -3.75
CA ALA A 42 -6.77 1.83 -2.53
C ALA A 42 -7.71 2.96 -2.09
N TYR A 43 -7.90 3.08 -0.78
CA TYR A 43 -8.79 4.04 -0.15
C TYR A 43 -8.05 4.79 0.95
N THR A 44 -8.41 6.05 1.16
CA THR A 44 -8.09 6.73 2.42
C THR A 44 -8.90 6.09 3.54
N THR A 45 -8.30 5.90 4.70
CA THR A 45 -8.96 5.32 5.88
C THR A 45 -8.50 6.02 7.14
N ASN A 46 -9.17 5.79 8.26
CA ASN A 46 -8.79 6.28 9.59
C ASN A 46 -8.81 5.15 10.63
N ILE A 47 -8.46 3.93 10.20
CA ILE A 47 -8.44 2.75 11.06
C ILE A 47 -7.30 2.85 12.06
N GLU A 48 -7.58 2.51 13.31
CA GLU A 48 -6.59 2.36 14.37
C GLU A 48 -6.37 0.87 14.66
N LEU A 49 -5.11 0.44 14.65
CA LEU A 49 -4.72 -0.94 14.89
C LEU A 49 -3.38 -0.96 15.62
N ASP A 50 -3.31 -1.68 16.75
CA ASP A 50 -2.12 -1.79 17.60
C ASP A 50 -1.53 -0.43 18.02
N GLY A 51 -2.40 0.55 18.30
CA GLY A 51 -1.98 1.92 18.68
C GLY A 51 -1.49 2.78 17.51
N ASP A 52 -1.55 2.28 16.28
CA ASP A 52 -1.23 3.03 15.07
C ASP A 52 -2.46 3.37 14.26
N ARG A 53 -2.53 4.63 13.83
CA ARG A 53 -3.56 5.13 12.92
C ARG A 53 -3.10 5.06 11.47
N TYR A 54 -3.80 4.30 10.65
CA TYR A 54 -3.51 4.06 9.24
C TYR A 54 -4.26 5.04 8.35
N CYS A 55 -3.56 5.52 7.32
CA CYS A 55 -4.06 6.58 6.42
C CYS A 55 -4.62 6.06 5.12
N VAL A 56 -4.06 4.95 4.65
CA VAL A 56 -4.42 4.31 3.38
C VAL A 56 -4.51 2.81 3.61
N THR A 57 -5.53 2.21 3.02
CA THR A 57 -5.67 0.75 2.89
C THR A 57 -5.86 0.40 1.42
N GLY A 58 -5.49 -0.80 1.01
CA GLY A 58 -5.67 -1.24 -0.37
C GLY A 58 -5.52 -2.74 -0.57
N LYS A 59 -5.88 -3.17 -1.78
CA LYS A 59 -5.79 -4.56 -2.23
C LYS A 59 -4.95 -4.63 -3.50
N ALA A 60 -4.10 -5.64 -3.59
CA ALA A 60 -3.27 -5.95 -4.73
C ALA A 60 -3.30 -7.45 -5.05
N LEU A 61 -3.00 -7.80 -6.30
CA LEU A 61 -2.67 -9.16 -6.73
C LEU A 61 -1.19 -9.22 -7.10
N VAL A 62 -0.42 -10.00 -6.34
CA VAL A 62 1.04 -10.00 -6.44
C VAL A 62 1.52 -11.44 -6.67
N LYS A 63 2.47 -11.62 -7.59
CA LYS A 63 3.10 -12.93 -7.77
C LYS A 63 3.89 -13.30 -6.52
N ALA A 64 3.85 -14.56 -6.09
CA ALA A 64 4.53 -15.02 -4.87
C ALA A 64 6.01 -14.60 -4.79
N GLY A 65 6.75 -14.76 -5.90
CA GLY A 65 8.16 -14.36 -6.00
C GLY A 65 8.41 -12.84 -6.01
N GLU A 66 7.39 -12.01 -6.22
CA GLU A 66 7.49 -10.55 -6.29
C GLU A 66 7.04 -9.85 -5.00
N LEU A 67 6.59 -10.61 -3.99
CA LEU A 67 6.05 -10.06 -2.75
C LEU A 67 7.05 -9.11 -2.08
N GLY A 68 8.33 -9.47 -1.99
CA GLY A 68 9.37 -8.61 -1.40
C GLY A 68 9.50 -7.26 -2.12
N LYS A 69 9.60 -7.29 -3.46
CA LYS A 69 9.65 -6.09 -4.32
C LYS A 69 8.42 -5.22 -4.13
N PHE A 70 7.24 -5.83 -4.02
CA PHE A 70 5.99 -5.12 -3.76
C PHE A 70 6.02 -4.42 -2.39
N LYS A 71 6.43 -5.10 -1.32
CA LYS A 71 6.56 -4.48 0.03
C LYS A 71 7.50 -3.28 0.01
N ASP A 72 8.65 -3.42 -0.67
CA ASP A 72 9.64 -2.35 -0.75
C ASP A 72 9.18 -1.18 -1.62
N GLY A 73 8.42 -1.46 -2.68
CA GLY A 73 7.73 -0.44 -3.47
C GLY A 73 6.78 0.39 -2.61
N LEU A 74 5.95 -0.26 -1.80
CA LEU A 74 5.04 0.42 -0.87
C LEU A 74 5.79 1.30 0.14
N ARG A 75 6.90 0.83 0.71
CA ARG A 75 7.73 1.63 1.64
C ARG A 75 8.33 2.88 1.01
N LYS A 76 8.54 2.87 -0.31
CA LYS A 76 9.14 3.97 -1.07
C LYS A 76 8.11 5.00 -1.56
N ILE A 77 6.81 4.78 -1.35
CA ILE A 77 5.75 5.72 -1.75
C ILE A 77 5.99 7.11 -1.11
N ARG A 78 5.82 8.15 -1.94
CA ARG A 78 5.89 9.56 -1.53
C ARG A 78 4.79 10.37 -2.22
N SER A 79 4.23 11.37 -1.55
CA SER A 79 3.33 12.32 -2.19
C SER A 79 4.10 13.22 -3.17
N LYS A 80 3.43 13.66 -4.24
CA LYS A 80 3.96 14.67 -5.17
C LYS A 80 3.76 16.07 -4.56
N SER A 81 4.68 16.51 -3.70
CA SER A 81 4.69 17.84 -3.07
C SER A 81 6.12 18.30 -2.76
N ILE A 82 6.33 19.61 -2.58
CA ILE A 82 7.65 20.21 -2.21
C ILE A 82 8.18 19.61 -0.90
N HIS A 83 7.29 19.36 0.05
CA HIS A 83 7.57 18.57 1.26
C HIS A 83 6.85 17.22 1.13
N PRO A 84 7.52 16.18 0.61
CA PRO A 84 6.87 14.91 0.33
C PRO A 84 6.53 14.18 1.63
N THR A 85 5.24 13.87 1.78
CA THR A 85 4.76 12.91 2.77
C THR A 85 5.23 11.52 2.35
N ARG A 86 5.74 10.74 3.31
CA ARG A 86 6.26 9.38 3.13
C ARG A 86 5.47 8.36 3.93
N VAL A 87 5.61 7.08 3.60
CA VAL A 87 5.17 5.97 4.44
C VAL A 87 6.03 5.90 5.71
N LYS A 88 5.38 5.89 6.88
CA LYS A 88 6.02 5.74 8.18
C LYS A 88 5.95 4.28 8.63
N HIS A 89 4.74 3.73 8.71
CA HIS A 89 4.51 2.33 9.06
C HIS A 89 3.71 1.63 7.97
N LEU A 90 3.97 0.34 7.77
CA LEU A 90 3.35 -0.49 6.75
C LEU A 90 2.97 -1.85 7.35
N LYS A 91 1.70 -2.22 7.23
CA LYS A 91 1.21 -3.57 7.50
C LYS A 91 0.73 -4.21 6.21
N ILE A 92 1.02 -5.49 6.06
CA ILE A 92 0.64 -6.29 4.90
C ILE A 92 0.12 -7.63 5.40
N LEU A 93 -1.05 -8.00 4.88
CA LEU A 93 -1.67 -9.31 5.05
C LEU A 93 -1.66 -9.98 3.68
N VAL A 94 -1.22 -11.24 3.64
CA VAL A 94 -1.16 -12.03 2.41
C VAL A 94 -2.18 -13.14 2.55
N GLY A 95 -3.13 -13.20 1.61
CA GLY A 95 -4.10 -14.28 1.51
C GLY A 95 -3.40 -15.61 1.27
N GLN A 96 -3.95 -16.67 1.87
CA GLN A 96 -3.42 -18.04 1.74
C GLN A 96 -3.61 -18.57 0.32
#